data_AF-A0A9D9C3R9-F1
#
_entry.id   AF-A0A9D9C3R9-F1
#
_cell.length_a   1.000
_cell.length_b   1.000
_cell.length_c   1.000
_cell.angle_alpha   90.00
_cell.angle_beta   90.00
_cell.angle_gamma   90.00
#
_symmetry.space_group_name_H-M   'P 1'
#
loop_
_entity.id
_entity.type
_entity.pdbx_description
1 polymer ?
#
loop_
_entity_poly.entity_id
_entity_poly.type
_entity_poly.pdbx_seq_one_letter_code
_entity_poly.pdbx_strand_id
1 'polypeptide(L)'
;MDIVITYVNGLDPQWQSDYERHTSTPVLEKRFRDWGTLKYLFRGIEVNMPWIRKVHLVVSGPTQVPEWVNRDEVNVVYHSDIIPAELLPTFNSNTIEMHLHRIEGLDEEFLYFNDDIFPVDKCRPTDFFRDGRGVIGMSRHLLALGMFKKICRNSDRLARRALGMKPSPIFMRQQHICAPMLRSESQNIYTLLRDEILSSLTRTRTASNPTQYLFIDYMY
;
A
#
# COMPACT_ATOMS: atom_id res chain seq x y z
N MET A 1 -9.34 -8.51 12.14
CA MET A 1 -8.97 -7.71 10.97
C MET A 1 -8.39 -6.38 11.40
N ASP A 2 -7.26 -6.02 10.81
CA ASP A 2 -6.61 -4.72 11.01
C ASP A 2 -6.75 -3.81 9.80
N ILE A 3 -6.46 -2.52 9.98
CA ILE A 3 -6.26 -1.56 8.89
C ILE A 3 -4.81 -1.07 8.89
N VAL A 4 -4.22 -0.98 7.71
CA VAL A 4 -2.92 -0.35 7.47
C VAL A 4 -3.13 0.89 6.60
N ILE A 5 -2.73 2.05 7.09
CA ILE A 5 -2.81 3.33 6.35
C ILE A 5 -1.40 3.82 6.06
N THR A 6 -1.09 4.10 4.80
CA THR A 6 0.13 4.83 4.43
C THR A 6 -0.15 6.32 4.33
N TYR A 7 0.70 7.14 4.95
CA TYR A 7 0.53 8.60 4.96
C TYR A 7 1.87 9.32 4.78
N VAL A 8 1.81 10.50 4.16
CA VAL A 8 2.93 11.43 4.05
C VAL A 8 2.43 12.87 4.23
N ASN A 9 3.07 13.61 5.12
CA ASN A 9 2.94 15.05 5.21
C ASN A 9 3.97 15.70 4.27
N GLY A 10 3.53 16.05 3.05
CA GLY A 10 4.41 16.73 2.09
C GLY A 10 4.76 18.17 2.44
N LEU A 11 4.28 18.73 3.56
CA LEU A 11 4.68 20.04 4.09
C LEU A 11 5.74 19.93 5.20
N ASP A 12 6.10 18.73 5.64
CA ASP A 12 7.14 18.52 6.65
C ASP A 12 8.54 18.93 6.12
N PRO A 13 9.21 19.93 6.71
CA PRO A 13 10.49 20.44 6.19
C PRO A 13 11.60 19.38 6.16
N GLN A 14 11.62 18.46 7.13
CA GLN A 14 12.61 17.39 7.16
C GLN A 14 12.41 16.43 5.99
N TRP A 15 11.18 15.96 5.78
CA TRP A 15 10.84 15.09 4.67
C TRP A 15 11.07 15.75 3.30
N GLN A 16 10.74 17.04 3.15
CA GLN A 16 10.98 17.79 1.91
C GLN A 16 12.47 17.85 1.57
N SER A 17 13.30 18.20 2.56
CA SER A 17 14.77 18.23 2.43
C SER A 17 15.32 16.87 2.01
N ASP A 18 14.85 15.80 2.64
CA ASP A 18 15.25 14.43 2.28
C ASP A 18 14.79 14.06 0.87
N TYR A 19 13.56 14.39 0.49
CA TYR A 19 13.02 14.12 -0.84
C TYR A 19 13.85 14.81 -1.94
N GLU A 20 14.10 16.11 -1.80
CA GLU A 20 14.84 16.89 -2.78
C GLU A 20 16.30 16.42 -2.91
N ARG A 21 16.95 16.14 -1.77
CA ARG A 21 18.32 15.60 -1.73
C ARG A 21 18.45 14.28 -2.51
N HIS A 22 17.45 13.40 -2.43
CA HIS A 22 17.56 12.04 -2.98
C HIS A 22 16.94 11.86 -4.38
N THR A 23 16.08 12.78 -4.81
CA THR A 23 15.33 12.66 -6.08
C THR A 23 15.66 13.74 -7.10
N SER A 24 16.35 14.82 -6.69
CA SER A 24 16.65 15.99 -7.54
C SER A 24 15.41 16.58 -8.22
N THR A 25 14.22 16.35 -7.66
CA THR A 25 12.93 16.81 -8.15
C THR A 25 12.29 17.66 -7.06
N PRO A 26 11.77 18.86 -7.36
CA PRO A 26 11.04 19.65 -6.36
C PRO A 26 9.80 18.91 -5.87
N VAL A 27 9.52 18.99 -4.56
CA VAL A 27 8.32 18.38 -3.95
C VAL A 27 7.04 18.88 -4.60
N LEU A 28 7.01 20.17 -4.98
CA LEU A 28 5.87 20.85 -5.59
C LEU A 28 5.42 20.27 -6.94
N GLU A 29 6.29 19.52 -7.64
CA GLU A 29 5.93 18.83 -8.89
C GLU A 29 5.15 17.53 -8.65
N LYS A 30 4.97 17.13 -7.39
CA LYS A 30 4.29 15.89 -7.00
C LYS A 30 3.10 16.15 -6.08
N ARG A 31 2.17 15.20 -6.07
CA ARG A 31 0.92 15.26 -5.30
C ARG A 31 1.12 14.78 -3.85
N PHE A 32 2.00 15.43 -3.09
CA PHE A 32 2.24 15.11 -1.66
C PHE A 32 1.50 16.06 -0.70
N ARG A 33 0.63 16.91 -1.23
CA ARG A 33 -0.11 17.89 -0.41
C ARG A 33 -1.06 17.17 0.53
N ASP A 34 -0.86 17.37 1.83
CA ASP A 34 -1.84 17.00 2.84
C ASP A 34 -3.03 17.96 2.81
N TRP A 35 -4.23 17.40 2.79
CA TRP A 35 -5.51 18.13 2.83
C TRP A 35 -6.10 18.22 4.24
N GLY A 36 -5.38 17.71 5.26
CA GLY A 36 -5.86 17.60 6.62
C GLY A 36 -7.03 16.62 6.75
N THR A 37 -7.15 15.69 5.80
CA THR A 37 -8.30 14.77 5.70
C THR A 37 -8.12 13.48 6.49
N LEU A 38 -6.88 13.15 6.88
CA LEU A 38 -6.57 11.91 7.58
C LEU A 38 -7.41 11.73 8.86
N LYS A 39 -7.69 12.80 9.61
CA LYS A 39 -8.59 12.75 10.79
C LYS A 39 -10.01 12.25 10.46
N TYR A 40 -10.53 12.58 9.28
CA TYR A 40 -11.85 12.12 8.85
C TYR A 40 -11.82 10.66 8.42
N LEU A 41 -10.70 10.18 7.88
CA LEU A 41 -10.47 8.76 7.60
C LEU A 41 -10.50 7.95 8.89
N PHE A 42 -9.75 8.38 9.91
CA PHE A 42 -9.76 7.74 11.24
C PHE A 42 -11.16 7.77 11.87
N ARG A 43 -11.85 8.91 11.83
CA ARG A 43 -13.22 9.01 12.35
C ARG A 43 -14.20 8.12 11.57
N GLY A 44 -14.03 8.03 10.26
CA GLY A 44 -14.83 7.14 9.41
C GLY A 44 -14.65 5.68 9.83
N ILE A 45 -13.41 5.23 10.05
CA ILE A 45 -13.11 3.87 10.51
C ILE A 45 -13.78 3.61 11.86
N GLU A 46 -13.61 4.50 12.82
CA GLU A 46 -14.17 4.38 14.17
C GLU A 46 -15.71 4.21 14.15
N VAL A 47 -16.41 5.02 13.34
CA VAL A 47 -17.87 5.03 13.28
C VAL A 47 -18.43 3.89 12.42
N ASN A 48 -17.80 3.61 11.28
CA ASN A 48 -18.36 2.75 10.24
C ASN A 48 -17.78 1.33 10.24
N MET A 49 -16.68 1.08 10.95
CA MET A 49 -15.97 -0.21 10.98
C MET A 49 -15.63 -0.64 12.42
N PRO A 50 -16.61 -0.73 13.34
CA PRO A 50 -16.35 -0.97 14.78
C PRO A 50 -15.76 -2.35 15.11
N TRP A 51 -15.64 -3.23 14.13
CA TRP A 51 -15.05 -4.56 14.22
C TRP A 51 -13.55 -4.57 13.90
N ILE A 52 -12.97 -3.42 13.51
CA ILE A 52 -11.52 -3.28 13.32
C ILE A 52 -10.81 -3.40 14.67
N ARG A 53 -9.82 -4.28 14.71
CA ARG A 53 -9.05 -4.57 15.92
C ARG A 53 -7.98 -3.53 16.19
N LYS A 54 -7.20 -3.18 15.16
CA LYS A 54 -6.10 -2.21 15.26
C LYS A 54 -5.95 -1.42 13.97
N VAL A 55 -5.55 -0.15 14.11
CA VAL A 55 -5.12 0.70 12.99
C VAL A 55 -3.61 0.89 13.06
N HIS A 56 -2.92 0.59 11.97
CA HIS A 56 -1.49 0.80 11.79
C HIS A 56 -1.26 2.00 10.87
N LEU A 57 -0.64 3.06 11.39
CA LEU A 57 -0.29 4.24 10.60
C LEU A 57 1.18 4.15 10.19
N VAL A 58 1.41 3.91 8.90
CA VAL A 58 2.74 3.74 8.30
C VAL A 58 3.24 5.08 7.78
N VAL A 59 4.36 5.55 8.32
CA VAL A 59 4.98 6.84 7.97
C VAL A 59 6.51 6.72 7.84
N SER A 60 7.15 7.70 7.19
CA SER A 60 8.60 7.59 6.94
C SER A 60 9.48 7.84 8.17
N GLY A 61 8.97 8.51 9.21
CA GLY A 61 9.73 8.79 10.42
C GLY A 61 8.93 9.60 11.45
N PRO A 62 9.54 9.96 12.59
CA PRO A 62 8.84 10.61 13.70
C PRO A 62 8.17 11.94 13.36
N THR A 63 8.77 12.77 12.49
CA THR A 63 8.21 14.08 12.08
C THR A 63 6.97 13.96 11.20
N GLN A 64 6.73 12.78 10.62
CA GLN A 64 5.57 12.51 9.79
C GLN A 64 4.34 12.09 10.58
N VAL A 65 4.47 11.86 11.88
CA VAL A 65 3.33 11.48 12.72
C VAL A 65 2.53 12.75 13.05
N PRO A 66 1.26 12.87 12.63
CA PRO A 66 0.46 14.04 12.97
C PRO A 66 0.29 14.19 14.49
N GLU A 67 0.40 15.42 15.00
CA GLU A 67 0.37 15.71 16.44
C GLU A 67 -0.90 15.24 17.15
N TRP A 68 -2.02 15.18 16.42
CA TRP A 68 -3.32 14.75 16.95
C TRP A 68 -3.48 13.23 17.04
N VAL A 69 -2.54 12.43 16.53
CA VAL A 69 -2.61 10.96 16.57
C VAL A 69 -2.33 10.48 18.00
N ASN A 70 -3.31 9.80 18.60
CA ASN A 70 -3.14 9.11 19.87
C ASN A 70 -2.38 7.78 19.67
N ARG A 71 -1.15 7.69 20.19
CA ARG A 71 -0.29 6.50 20.05
C ARG A 71 -0.73 5.31 20.90
N ASP A 72 -1.60 5.51 21.88
CA ASP A 72 -2.18 4.42 22.67
C ASP A 72 -3.27 3.67 21.89
N GLU A 73 -3.91 4.35 20.93
CA GLU A 73 -4.98 3.80 20.09
C GLU A 73 -4.48 3.38 18.70
N VAL A 74 -3.48 4.10 18.17
CA VAL A 74 -2.95 3.91 16.82
C VAL A 74 -1.53 3.37 16.87
N ASN A 75 -1.31 2.25 16.18
CA ASN A 75 0.02 1.68 16.04
C ASN A 75 0.82 2.43 14.98
N VAL A 76 1.65 3.38 15.39
CA VAL A 76 2.58 4.04 14.47
C VAL A 76 3.67 3.05 14.05
N VAL A 77 3.86 2.89 12.75
CA VAL A 77 4.91 2.07 12.15
C VAL A 77 5.79 2.96 11.29
N TYR A 78 7.09 2.92 11.50
CA TYR A 78 8.04 3.62 10.67
C TYR A 78 8.46 2.75 9.48
N HIS A 79 8.83 3.40 8.37
CA HIS A 79 9.42 2.68 7.23
C HIS A 79 10.62 1.82 7.65
N SER A 80 11.44 2.27 8.61
CA SER A 80 12.57 1.50 9.15
C SER A 80 12.18 0.21 9.86
N ASP A 81 10.95 0.09 10.34
CA ASP A 81 10.49 -1.09 11.08
C ASP A 81 10.18 -2.25 10.11
N ILE A 82 9.84 -1.93 8.85
CA ILE A 82 9.35 -2.91 7.87
C ILE A 82 10.15 -2.94 6.57
N ILE A 83 10.96 -1.93 6.26
CA ILE A 83 11.75 -1.85 5.02
C ILE A 83 13.24 -2.04 5.35
N PRO A 84 13.96 -2.91 4.62
CA PRO A 84 15.42 -3.04 4.76
C PRO A 84 16.15 -1.69 4.59
N ALA A 85 17.20 -1.46 5.39
CA ALA A 85 17.89 -0.17 5.45
C ALA A 85 18.51 0.26 4.11
N GLU A 86 18.94 -0.69 3.30
CA GLU A 86 19.51 -0.47 1.96
C GLU A 86 18.50 0.12 0.95
N LEU A 87 17.20 0.02 1.23
CA LEU A 87 16.13 0.59 0.42
C LEU A 87 15.63 1.94 0.93
N LEU A 88 16.20 2.45 2.04
CA LEU A 88 15.80 3.70 2.68
C LEU A 88 16.78 4.85 2.39
N PRO A 89 16.30 6.11 2.31
CA PRO A 89 14.90 6.49 2.31
C PRO A 89 14.21 6.12 0.99
N THR A 90 12.90 5.82 1.06
CA THR A 90 12.08 5.57 -0.12
C THR A 90 10.91 6.54 -0.18
N PHE A 91 10.59 7.00 -1.40
CA PHE A 91 9.46 7.86 -1.72
C PHE A 91 8.55 7.18 -2.75
N ASN A 92 8.69 5.86 -2.88
CA ASN A 92 7.95 5.02 -3.79
C ASN A 92 6.94 4.21 -2.98
N SER A 93 5.64 4.51 -3.15
CA SER A 93 4.61 3.72 -2.44
C SER A 93 4.71 2.24 -2.76
N ASN A 94 5.11 1.86 -3.98
CA ASN A 94 5.24 0.46 -4.34
C ASN A 94 6.28 -0.25 -3.45
N THR A 95 7.37 0.43 -3.10
CA THR A 95 8.37 -0.10 -2.15
C THR A 95 7.77 -0.25 -0.76
N ILE A 96 7.00 0.73 -0.28
CA ILE A 96 6.36 0.70 1.04
C ILE A 96 5.32 -0.43 1.11
N GLU A 97 4.43 -0.46 0.13
CA GLU A 97 3.38 -1.45 -0.10
C GLU A 97 3.92 -2.90 -0.07
N MET A 98 5.06 -3.15 -0.72
CA MET A 98 5.68 -4.49 -0.77
C MET A 98 6.11 -5.03 0.59
N HIS A 99 6.20 -4.19 1.62
CA HIS A 99 6.72 -4.55 2.93
C HIS A 99 5.67 -4.47 4.05
N LEU A 100 4.42 -4.10 3.77
CA LEU A 100 3.38 -3.94 4.80
C LEU A 100 3.09 -5.24 5.57
N HIS A 101 3.23 -6.40 4.94
CA HIS A 101 3.03 -7.71 5.58
C HIS A 101 4.04 -8.00 6.72
N ARG A 102 5.13 -7.23 6.80
CA ARG A 102 6.17 -7.34 7.83
C ARG A 102 5.85 -6.58 9.12
N ILE A 103 4.75 -5.83 9.17
CA ILE A 103 4.32 -5.13 10.38
C ILE A 103 4.16 -6.13 11.52
N GLU A 104 4.83 -5.87 12.65
CA GLU A 104 4.76 -6.74 13.82
C GLU A 104 3.34 -6.74 14.40
N GLY A 105 2.82 -7.94 14.70
CA GLY A 105 1.49 -8.12 15.27
C GLY A 105 0.32 -7.81 14.31
N LEU A 106 0.59 -7.69 13.00
CA LEU A 106 -0.44 -7.54 11.97
C LEU A 106 -1.30 -8.82 11.88
N ASP A 107 -2.61 -8.65 11.87
CA ASP A 107 -3.61 -9.71 11.71
C ASP A 107 -3.48 -10.41 10.34
N GLU A 108 -3.94 -11.67 10.25
CA GLU A 108 -3.88 -12.42 8.99
C GLU A 108 -4.70 -11.75 7.88
N GLU A 109 -5.92 -11.30 8.23
CA GLU A 109 -6.75 -10.49 7.35
C GLU A 109 -6.56 -9.02 7.70
N PHE A 110 -6.11 -8.21 6.75
CA PHE A 110 -6.00 -6.77 6.93
C PHE A 110 -6.46 -6.01 5.70
N LEU A 111 -6.84 -4.74 5.91
CA LEU A 111 -7.21 -3.82 4.84
C LEU A 111 -6.12 -2.77 4.65
N TYR A 112 -5.67 -2.60 3.41
CA TYR A 112 -4.80 -1.50 3.05
C TYR A 112 -5.61 -0.28 2.60
N PHE A 113 -5.28 0.88 3.18
CA PHE A 113 -5.85 2.19 2.87
C PHE A 113 -4.73 3.16 2.45
N ASN A 114 -4.98 3.88 1.35
CA ASN A 114 -4.37 5.19 1.14
C ASN A 114 -5.07 6.21 2.03
N ASP A 115 -4.40 7.33 2.30
CA ASP A 115 -4.92 8.47 3.08
C ASP A 115 -6.10 9.21 2.42
N ASP A 116 -6.41 8.88 1.16
CA ASP A 116 -7.51 9.42 0.35
C ASP A 116 -8.74 8.50 0.23
N ILE A 117 -8.84 7.43 1.02
CA ILE A 117 -9.95 6.45 0.98
C ILE A 117 -10.76 6.48 2.28
N PHE A 118 -12.07 6.75 2.20
CA PHE A 118 -12.90 6.98 3.38
C PHE A 118 -14.08 5.99 3.44
N PRO A 119 -14.28 5.26 4.55
CA PRO A 119 -15.55 4.58 4.80
C PRO A 119 -16.60 5.62 5.19
N VAL A 120 -17.63 5.78 4.35
CA VAL A 120 -18.68 6.81 4.49
C VAL A 120 -20.02 6.27 5.00
N ASP A 121 -20.16 4.95 5.09
CA ASP A 121 -21.33 4.26 5.65
C ASP A 121 -20.88 2.95 6.31
N LYS A 122 -21.74 2.35 7.13
CA LYS A 122 -21.47 1.13 7.89
C LYS A 122 -20.97 0.01 6.98
N CYS A 123 -19.76 -0.48 7.26
CA CYS A 123 -19.18 -1.64 6.58
C CYS A 123 -19.28 -2.88 7.48
N ARG A 124 -19.40 -4.05 6.86
CA ARG A 124 -19.32 -5.35 7.51
C ARG A 124 -18.00 -6.04 7.15
N PRO A 125 -17.47 -6.93 7.99
CA PRO A 125 -16.30 -7.73 7.62
C PRO A 125 -16.49 -8.46 6.28
N THR A 126 -17.71 -8.95 6.03
CA THR A 126 -18.10 -9.67 4.80
C THR A 126 -18.12 -8.83 3.53
N ASP A 127 -17.99 -7.51 3.64
CA ASP A 127 -17.83 -6.63 2.48
C ASP A 127 -16.39 -6.69 1.94
N PHE A 128 -15.43 -7.17 2.74
CA PHE A 128 -14.01 -7.27 2.40
C PHE A 128 -13.48 -8.70 2.36
N PHE A 129 -14.00 -9.61 3.18
CA PHE A 129 -13.57 -11.01 3.22
C PHE A 129 -14.77 -11.96 3.26
N ARG A 130 -14.77 -12.99 2.41
CA ARG A 130 -15.77 -14.08 2.40
C ARG A 130 -15.05 -15.41 2.23
N ASP A 131 -15.31 -16.35 3.14
CA ASP A 131 -14.72 -17.70 3.10
C ASP A 131 -13.17 -17.69 3.01
N GLY A 132 -12.53 -16.77 3.75
CA GLY A 132 -11.07 -16.60 3.76
C GLY A 132 -10.48 -15.98 2.48
N ARG A 133 -11.32 -15.40 1.61
CA ARG A 133 -10.90 -14.73 0.38
C ARG A 133 -11.26 -13.26 0.44
N GLY A 134 -10.35 -12.42 -0.05
CA GLY A 134 -10.67 -11.01 -0.28
C GLY A 134 -11.89 -10.85 -1.19
N VAL A 135 -12.56 -9.71 -1.08
CA VAL A 135 -13.63 -9.27 -1.96
C VAL A 135 -13.19 -7.93 -2.55
N ILE A 136 -12.74 -7.94 -3.80
CA ILE A 136 -12.27 -6.72 -4.47
C ILE A 136 -12.77 -6.64 -5.93
N GLY A 137 -13.19 -5.45 -6.33
CA GLY A 137 -13.55 -5.15 -7.70
C GLY A 137 -12.30 -5.01 -8.58
N MET A 138 -12.23 -5.78 -9.66
CA MET A 138 -11.18 -5.68 -10.66
C MET A 138 -11.74 -5.42 -12.05
N SER A 139 -10.96 -4.72 -12.87
CA SER A 139 -11.27 -4.41 -14.26
C SER A 139 -10.24 -5.07 -15.18
N ARG A 140 -10.68 -5.53 -16.36
CA ARG A 140 -9.83 -6.21 -17.34
C ARG A 140 -9.37 -5.21 -18.40
N HIS A 141 -8.08 -5.18 -18.70
CA HIS A 141 -7.51 -4.25 -19.68
C HIS A 141 -6.63 -4.99 -20.69
N LEU A 142 -6.69 -4.56 -21.95
CA LEU A 142 -5.79 -5.02 -23.01
C LEU A 142 -4.59 -4.07 -23.17
N LEU A 143 -4.82 -2.76 -23.08
CA LEU A 143 -3.82 -1.74 -23.36
C LEU A 143 -3.30 -1.10 -22.06
N ALA A 144 -1.98 -1.12 -21.89
CA ALA A 144 -1.28 -0.48 -20.77
C ALA A 144 -0.80 0.94 -21.14
N LEU A 145 -1.75 1.83 -21.44
CA LEU A 145 -1.48 3.24 -21.69
C LEU A 145 -1.21 3.98 -20.37
N GLY A 146 -0.06 4.65 -20.28
CA GLY A 146 0.38 5.36 -19.07
C GLY A 146 1.12 4.49 -18.05
N MET A 147 1.80 5.15 -17.11
CA MET A 147 2.67 4.49 -16.12
C MET A 147 1.90 3.53 -15.21
N PHE A 148 0.76 3.95 -14.67
CA PHE A 148 0.00 3.14 -13.73
C PHE A 148 -0.49 1.82 -14.32
N LYS A 149 -1.03 1.84 -15.55
CA LYS A 149 -1.47 0.62 -16.22
C LYS A 149 -0.29 -0.30 -16.56
N LYS A 150 0.90 0.24 -16.85
CA LYS A 150 2.13 -0.56 -17.05
C LYS A 150 2.52 -1.29 -15.77
N ILE A 151 2.47 -0.61 -14.63
CA ILE A 151 2.74 -1.18 -13.30
C ILE A 151 1.74 -2.32 -12.97
N CYS A 152 0.43 -2.10 -13.22
CA CYS A 152 -0.59 -3.15 -13.02
C CYS A 152 -0.31 -4.37 -13.91
N ARG A 153 -0.04 -4.14 -15.21
CA ARG A 153 0.31 -5.22 -16.15
C ARG A 153 1.56 -5.99 -15.72
N ASN A 154 2.57 -5.31 -15.19
CA ASN A 154 3.78 -5.97 -14.72
C ASN A 154 3.49 -6.85 -13.49
N SER A 155 2.62 -6.38 -12.59
CA SER A 155 2.17 -7.12 -11.41
C SER A 155 1.38 -8.37 -11.79
N ASP A 156 0.38 -8.25 -12.67
CA ASP A 156 -0.41 -9.38 -13.19
C ASP A 156 0.48 -10.44 -13.86
N ARG A 157 1.45 -10.01 -14.68
CA ARG A 157 2.39 -10.93 -15.34
C ARG A 157 3.28 -11.68 -14.35
N LEU A 158 3.70 -10.98 -13.30
CA LEU A 158 4.55 -11.54 -12.27
C LEU A 158 3.75 -12.53 -11.40
N ALA A 159 2.53 -12.18 -10.99
CA ALA A 159 1.60 -13.08 -10.30
C ALA A 159 1.29 -14.35 -11.11
N ARG A 160 0.91 -14.20 -12.38
CA ARG A 160 0.66 -15.33 -13.29
C ARG A 160 1.83 -16.29 -13.38
N ARG A 161 3.05 -15.76 -13.47
CA ARG A 161 4.27 -16.56 -13.53
C ARG A 161 4.50 -17.32 -12.23
N ALA A 162 4.32 -16.66 -11.08
CA ALA A 162 4.37 -17.34 -9.78
C ALA A 162 3.34 -18.46 -9.64
N LEU A 163 2.15 -18.30 -10.26
CA LEU A 163 1.09 -19.32 -10.32
C LEU A 163 1.30 -20.38 -11.42
N GLY A 164 2.38 -20.32 -12.21
CA GLY A 164 2.60 -21.23 -13.33
C GLY A 164 1.61 -21.07 -14.49
N MET A 165 0.89 -19.95 -14.55
CA MET A 165 -0.09 -19.66 -15.58
C MET A 165 0.57 -19.18 -16.88
N LYS A 166 -0.09 -19.45 -18.02
CA LYS A 166 0.33 -18.92 -19.32
C LYS A 166 0.22 -17.38 -19.37
N PRO A 167 1.09 -16.71 -20.13
CA PRO A 167 0.95 -15.28 -20.39
C PRO A 167 -0.41 -14.94 -20.98
N SER A 168 -0.96 -13.79 -20.59
CA SER A 168 -2.23 -13.27 -21.10
C SER A 168 -2.04 -11.89 -21.73
N PRO A 169 -2.72 -11.59 -22.84
CA PRO A 169 -2.78 -10.23 -23.37
C PRO A 169 -3.66 -9.31 -22.49
N ILE A 170 -4.55 -9.89 -21.70
CA ILE A 170 -5.42 -9.17 -20.76
C ILE A 170 -4.79 -9.20 -19.37
N PHE A 171 -4.66 -8.04 -18.74
CA PHE A 171 -4.20 -7.90 -17.36
C PHE A 171 -5.32 -7.35 -16.46
N MET A 172 -5.24 -7.69 -15.17
CA MET A 172 -6.14 -7.18 -14.15
C MET A 172 -5.69 -5.80 -13.66
N ARG A 173 -6.68 -4.97 -13.32
CA ARG A 173 -6.47 -3.67 -12.67
C ARG A 173 -7.54 -3.49 -11.60
N GLN A 174 -7.08 -3.35 -10.38
CA GLN A 174 -7.87 -3.04 -9.19
C GLN A 174 -8.42 -1.62 -9.28
N GLN A 175 -9.59 -1.42 -8.68
CA GLN A 175 -10.11 -0.07 -8.45
C GLN A 175 -9.28 0.63 -7.36
N HIS A 176 -9.25 1.96 -7.38
CA HIS A 176 -8.62 2.76 -6.31
C HIS A 176 -9.57 2.80 -5.11
N ILE A 177 -9.63 1.69 -4.40
CA ILE A 177 -10.42 1.45 -3.18
C ILE A 177 -9.53 0.78 -2.15
N CYS A 178 -10.00 0.62 -0.90
CA CYS A 178 -9.25 -0.13 0.09
C CYS A 178 -9.11 -1.60 -0.35
N ALA A 179 -7.95 -2.18 -0.12
CA ALA A 179 -7.62 -3.52 -0.60
C ALA A 179 -7.65 -4.53 0.56
N PRO A 180 -8.43 -5.62 0.46
CA PRO A 180 -8.31 -6.76 1.37
C PRO A 180 -7.04 -7.56 1.05
N MET A 181 -6.24 -7.83 2.07
CA MET A 181 -4.92 -8.45 1.97
C MET A 181 -4.80 -9.60 2.98
N LEU A 182 -4.17 -10.69 2.54
CA LEU A 182 -3.76 -11.79 3.42
C LEU A 182 -2.28 -11.64 3.75
N ARG A 183 -1.94 -11.59 5.04
CA ARG A 183 -0.56 -11.41 5.49
C ARG A 183 0.32 -12.57 5.07
N SER A 184 -0.13 -13.81 5.28
CA SER A 184 0.62 -15.01 4.93
C SER A 184 0.88 -15.12 3.43
N GLU A 185 -0.13 -14.85 2.60
CA GLU A 185 0.01 -14.86 1.13
C GLU A 185 0.95 -13.75 0.63
N SER A 186 0.86 -12.55 1.21
CA SER A 186 1.77 -11.45 0.90
C SER A 186 3.23 -11.80 1.22
N GLN A 187 3.46 -12.46 2.36
CA GLN A 187 4.80 -12.97 2.72
C GLN A 187 5.27 -14.07 1.77
N ASN A 188 4.39 -15.01 1.42
CA ASN A 188 4.70 -16.14 0.55
C ASN A 188 5.15 -15.66 -0.83
N ILE A 189 4.33 -14.83 -1.48
CA ILE A 189 4.63 -14.30 -2.82
C ILE A 189 5.83 -13.36 -2.83
N TYR A 190 6.03 -12.56 -1.77
CA TYR A 190 7.24 -11.74 -1.62
C TYR A 190 8.49 -12.63 -1.57
N THR A 191 8.44 -13.73 -0.83
CA THR A 191 9.56 -14.68 -0.72
C THR A 191 9.84 -15.37 -2.05
N LEU A 192 8.79 -15.82 -2.74
CA LEU A 192 8.88 -16.51 -4.03
C LEU A 192 9.49 -15.63 -5.13
N LEU A 193 9.21 -14.33 -5.11
CA LEU A 193 9.60 -13.39 -6.17
C LEU A 193 10.59 -12.33 -5.68
N ARG A 194 11.32 -12.64 -4.61
CA ARG A 194 12.17 -11.67 -3.91
C ARG A 194 13.12 -10.95 -4.85
N ASP A 195 13.79 -11.68 -5.72
CA ASP A 195 14.82 -11.12 -6.61
C ASP A 195 14.20 -10.19 -7.66
N GLU A 196 13.06 -10.55 -8.26
CA GLU A 196 12.34 -9.68 -9.19
C GLU A 196 11.75 -8.45 -8.50
N ILE A 197 11.22 -8.59 -7.27
CA ILE A 197 10.72 -7.46 -6.50
C ILE A 197 11.90 -6.52 -6.21
N LEU A 198 12.95 -6.98 -5.55
CA LEU A 198 14.09 -6.14 -5.15
C LEU A 198 14.77 -5.46 -6.33
N SER A 199 15.01 -6.18 -7.43
CA SER A 199 15.61 -5.61 -8.65
C SER A 199 14.76 -4.53 -9.31
N SER A 200 13.45 -4.53 -9.04
CA SER A 200 12.53 -3.54 -9.59
C SER A 200 12.36 -2.31 -8.70
N LEU A 201 12.78 -2.34 -7.42
CA LEU A 201 12.52 -1.24 -6.49
C LEU A 201 13.40 -0.02 -6.80
N THR A 202 12.76 1.13 -6.87
CA THR A 202 13.38 2.43 -7.17
C THR A 202 12.98 3.45 -6.11
N ARG A 203 13.81 4.50 -5.91
CA ARG A 203 13.54 5.55 -4.92
C ARG A 203 12.21 6.28 -5.15
N THR A 204 11.83 6.47 -6.41
CA THR A 204 10.55 7.04 -6.85
C THR A 204 9.86 6.07 -7.80
N ARG A 205 8.53 6.20 -7.96
CA ARG A 205 7.75 5.29 -8.80
C ARG A 205 8.10 5.45 -10.29
N THR A 206 8.33 4.32 -10.96
CA THR A 206 8.63 4.19 -12.39
C THR A 206 7.71 3.16 -13.06
N ALA A 207 7.67 3.16 -14.40
CA ALA A 207 6.83 2.24 -15.15
C ALA A 207 7.27 0.77 -15.13
N SER A 208 8.48 0.48 -14.63
CA SER A 208 9.00 -0.89 -14.50
C SER A 208 8.67 -1.52 -13.15
N ASN A 209 8.30 -0.75 -12.13
CA ASN A 209 7.95 -1.30 -10.82
C ASN A 209 6.70 -2.22 -10.92
N PRO A 210 6.63 -3.30 -10.12
CA PRO A 210 5.38 -3.89 -9.64
C PRO A 210 4.79 -3.03 -8.52
N THR A 211 3.56 -3.32 -8.07
CA THR A 211 2.83 -2.63 -6.98
C THR A 211 2.16 -3.68 -6.09
N GLN A 212 1.57 -3.29 -4.95
CA GLN A 212 0.80 -4.18 -4.07
C GLN A 212 -0.21 -5.07 -4.79
N TYR A 213 -0.67 -4.66 -5.98
CA TYR A 213 -1.55 -5.47 -6.82
C TYR A 213 -0.93 -6.81 -7.19
N LEU A 214 0.39 -6.98 -7.11
CA LEU A 214 1.02 -8.30 -7.19
C LEU A 214 0.41 -9.28 -6.20
N PHE A 215 0.24 -8.86 -4.94
CA PHE A 215 -0.31 -9.69 -3.88
C PHE A 215 -1.78 -10.02 -4.16
N ILE A 216 -2.53 -9.03 -4.65
CA ILE A 216 -3.94 -9.20 -5.00
C ILE A 216 -4.08 -10.11 -6.22
N ASP A 217 -3.39 -9.82 -7.32
CA ASP A 217 -3.37 -10.61 -8.55
C ASP A 217 -2.91 -12.06 -8.31
N TYR A 218 -2.11 -12.31 -7.27
CA TYR A 218 -1.70 -13.68 -6.90
C TYR A 218 -2.81 -14.47 -6.21
N MET A 219 -3.71 -13.79 -5.48
CA MET A 219 -4.83 -14.42 -4.78
C MET A 219 -6.04 -14.75 -5.69
N TYR A 220 -6.06 -14.28 -6.95
CA TYR A 220 -7.19 -14.45 -7.89
C TYR A 220 -6.78 -14.98 -9.27
#